data_AF-A0A0R2D549-F1
#
_entry.id   AF-A0A0R2D549-F1
#
_cell.length_a   1.000
_cell.length_b   1.000
_cell.length_c   1.000
_cell.angle_alpha   90.00
_cell.angle_beta   90.00
_cell.angle_gamma   90.00
#
_symmetry.space_group_name_H-M   'P 1'
#
loop_
_entity.id
_entity.type
_entity.pdbx_description
1 polymer ?
#
loop_
_entity_poly.entity_id
_entity_poly.type
_entity_poly.pdbx_seq_one_letter_code
_entity_poly.pdbx_strand_id
1 'polypeptide(L)'
;MKTGLQYIKDQNKTVYYNNAGQMQYGQQHVNGHWYLFDNNTGAMKTGLQYIKGQKKTVYYNNAGQMQYGQQHVNGHWYLFDNNTGAMKTGLQYIKGQKKTVYYNNAGQMQYGQQHVNGHWYLFDNNTGATKIGFQYIRNQKKKVYYNAKGQMVYGRQKINNHWYNFDVKTGALK
;
A
#
# COMPACT_ATOMS: atom_id res chain seq x y z
N MET A 1 4.97 27.41 31.89
CA MET A 1 4.71 25.97 31.71
C MET A 1 4.81 25.65 30.22
N LYS A 2 5.53 24.59 29.81
CA LYS A 2 5.64 24.22 28.39
C LYS A 2 4.39 23.45 27.96
N THR A 3 3.81 23.79 26.80
CA THR A 3 2.65 23.13 26.20
C THR A 3 2.92 22.88 24.71
N GLY A 4 2.13 22.03 24.07
CA GLY A 4 2.29 21.73 22.64
C GLY A 4 3.47 20.81 22.33
N LEU A 5 3.83 20.75 21.04
CA LEU A 5 5.02 20.03 20.58
C LEU A 5 6.29 20.76 21.04
N GLN A 6 7.19 20.04 21.69
CA GLN A 6 8.40 20.59 22.29
C GLN A 6 9.59 19.73 21.92
N TYR A 7 10.66 20.36 21.41
CA TYR A 7 11.93 19.70 21.18
C TYR A 7 12.83 19.81 22.42
N ILE A 8 13.30 18.68 22.94
CA ILE A 8 14.20 18.59 24.09
C ILE A 8 15.60 18.33 23.56
N LYS A 9 16.42 19.38 23.48
CA LYS A 9 17.75 19.36 22.87
C LYS A 9 18.67 18.31 23.49
N ASP A 10 18.73 18.24 24.82
CA ASP A 10 19.66 17.36 25.54
C ASP A 10 19.31 15.87 25.41
N GLN A 11 18.10 15.55 24.94
CA GLN A 11 17.62 14.18 24.73
C GLN A 11 17.35 13.88 23.25
N ASN A 12 17.60 14.85 22.36
CA ASN A 12 17.35 14.77 20.92
C ASN A 12 15.95 14.17 20.59
N LYS A 13 14.90 14.66 21.23
CA LYS A 13 13.53 14.15 21.02
C LYS A 13 12.49 15.26 21.01
N THR A 14 11.48 15.09 20.17
CA THR A 14 10.25 15.87 20.22
C THR A 14 9.22 15.16 21.09
N VAL A 15 8.54 15.87 21.97
CA VAL A 15 7.47 15.38 22.86
C VAL A 15 6.23 16.27 22.73
N TYR A 16 5.09 15.84 23.26
CA TYR A 16 3.89 16.67 23.36
C TYR A 16 3.49 16.89 24.81
N TYR A 17 3.22 18.14 25.19
CA TYR A 17 2.67 18.51 26.49
C TYR A 17 1.23 19.03 26.33
N ASN A 18 0.30 18.54 27.15
CA ASN A 18 -1.07 19.05 27.17
C ASN A 18 -1.15 20.46 27.80
N ASN A 19 -2.35 21.04 27.88
CA ASN A 19 -2.57 22.38 28.43
C ASN A 19 -2.21 22.51 29.92
N ALA A 20 -2.15 21.39 30.65
CA ALA A 20 -1.69 21.33 32.04
C ALA A 20 -0.17 21.07 32.16
N GLY A 21 0.57 21.09 31.04
CA GLY A 21 2.02 20.88 31.03
C GLY A 21 2.44 19.43 31.28
N GLN A 22 1.53 18.46 31.13
CA GLN A 22 1.82 17.04 31.33
C GLN A 22 2.24 16.41 30.00
N MET A 23 3.36 15.68 30.01
CA MET A 23 3.85 14.96 28.83
C MET A 23 2.86 13.86 28.44
N GLN A 24 2.56 13.77 27.15
CA GLN A 24 1.64 12.79 26.59
C GLN A 24 2.40 11.66 25.90
N TYR A 25 1.73 10.51 25.84
CA TYR A 25 2.25 9.25 25.32
C TYR A 25 1.24 8.63 24.34
N GLY A 26 1.68 7.67 23.54
CA GLY A 26 0.81 6.99 22.58
C GLY A 26 0.30 7.92 21.48
N GLN A 27 -0.84 7.58 20.88
CA GLN A 27 -1.40 8.39 19.80
C GLN A 27 -2.09 9.64 20.33
N GLN A 28 -1.81 10.78 19.72
CA GLN A 28 -2.38 12.07 20.11
C GLN A 28 -2.89 12.81 18.87
N HIS A 29 -4.10 13.34 18.94
CA HIS A 29 -4.69 14.16 17.89
C HIS A 29 -4.50 15.64 18.23
N VAL A 30 -3.66 16.33 17.46
CA VAL A 30 -3.26 17.71 17.72
C VAL A 30 -3.37 18.50 16.42
N ASN A 31 -4.11 19.60 16.43
CA ASN A 31 -4.27 20.52 15.29
C ASN A 31 -4.66 19.79 13.98
N GLY A 32 -5.58 18.83 14.05
CA GLY A 32 -6.08 18.09 12.89
C GLY A 32 -5.18 16.96 12.40
N HIS A 33 -4.08 16.66 13.11
CA HIS A 33 -3.16 15.60 12.75
C HIS A 33 -2.97 14.60 13.90
N TRP A 34 -2.84 13.32 13.54
CA TRP A 34 -2.43 12.29 14.48
C TRP A 34 -0.91 12.21 14.55
N TYR A 35 -0.39 12.13 15.78
CA TYR A 35 1.01 11.87 16.10
C TYR A 35 1.11 10.59 16.95
N LEU A 36 2.29 9.97 17.01
CA LEU A 36 2.56 8.85 17.92
C LEU A 36 3.77 9.19 18.79
N PHE A 37 3.61 9.07 20.10
CA PHE A 37 4.67 9.24 21.07
C PHE A 37 4.98 7.89 21.72
N ASP A 38 6.27 7.59 21.87
CA ASP A 38 6.77 6.39 22.53
C ASP A 38 6.18 6.27 23.93
N ASN A 39 5.62 5.10 24.28
CA ASN A 39 4.92 4.92 25.56
C ASN A 39 5.82 5.01 26.80
N ASN A 40 7.14 4.89 26.65
CA ASN A 40 8.07 4.93 27.77
C ASN A 40 8.81 6.28 27.85
N THR A 41 9.22 6.80 26.70
CA THR A 41 10.09 7.97 26.63
C THR A 41 9.39 9.25 26.22
N GLY A 42 8.15 9.16 25.71
CA GLY A 42 7.40 10.28 25.14
C GLY A 42 7.97 10.80 23.81
N ALA A 43 9.00 10.15 23.25
CA ALA A 43 9.61 10.57 22.00
C ALA A 43 8.67 10.37 20.81
N MET A 44 8.50 11.40 19.97
CA MET A 44 7.71 11.34 18.75
C MET A 44 8.27 10.29 17.79
N LYS A 45 7.39 9.44 17.26
CA LYS A 45 7.72 8.41 16.27
C LYS A 45 7.40 8.91 14.86
N THR A 46 8.24 8.53 13.92
CA THR A 46 8.06 8.73 12.48
C THR A 46 8.19 7.38 11.75
N GLY A 47 7.96 7.35 10.44
CA GLY A 47 8.06 6.14 9.63
C GLY A 47 6.85 5.21 9.76
N LEU A 48 7.01 3.97 9.27
CA LEU A 48 6.01 2.92 9.41
C LEU A 48 5.97 2.43 10.86
N GLN A 49 4.80 2.46 11.48
CA GLN A 49 4.61 2.09 12.88
C GLN A 49 3.46 1.09 13.02
N TYR A 50 3.73 -0.03 13.68
CA TYR A 50 2.70 -1.00 14.03
C TYR A 50 2.08 -0.67 15.39
N ILE A 51 0.78 -0.37 15.38
CA ILE A 51 0.02 0.00 16.59
C ILE A 51 -0.66 -1.26 17.11
N LYS A 52 -0.03 -1.92 18.09
CA LYS A 52 -0.50 -3.21 18.65
C LYS A 52 -1.96 -3.17 19.12
N GLY A 53 -2.37 -2.10 19.81
CA GLY A 53 -3.74 -1.95 20.32
C GLY A 53 -4.81 -1.83 19.22
N GLN A 54 -4.42 -1.47 18.00
CA GLN A 54 -5.33 -1.31 16.85
C GLN A 54 -5.06 -2.33 15.74
N LYS A 55 -4.08 -3.22 15.93
CA LYS A 55 -3.66 -4.26 14.98
C LYS A 55 -3.47 -3.72 13.55
N LYS A 56 -2.87 -2.53 13.41
CA LYS A 56 -2.63 -1.90 12.11
C LYS A 56 -1.25 -1.26 12.03
N THR A 57 -0.70 -1.24 10.83
CA THR A 57 0.46 -0.42 10.48
C THR A 57 -0.03 0.91 9.92
N VAL A 58 0.58 2.01 10.33
CA VAL A 58 0.33 3.36 9.80
C VAL A 58 1.67 4.00 9.41
N TYR A 59 1.64 5.09 8.64
CA TYR A 59 2.84 5.86 8.32
C TYR A 59 2.77 7.25 8.94
N TYR A 60 3.82 7.64 9.67
CA TYR A 60 4.04 8.99 10.17
C TYR A 60 5.14 9.64 9.33
N ASN A 61 4.87 10.80 8.73
CA ASN A 61 5.88 11.52 7.93
C ASN A 61 7.03 12.07 8.80
N ASN A 62 7.99 12.76 8.20
CA ASN A 62 9.13 13.34 8.94
C ASN A 62 8.73 14.41 9.97
N ALA A 63 7.56 15.03 9.81
CA ALA A 63 6.97 15.94 10.80
C ALA A 63 6.20 15.20 11.91
N GLY A 64 6.13 13.87 11.88
CA GLY A 64 5.41 13.04 12.84
C GLY A 64 3.90 12.96 12.59
N GLN A 65 3.41 13.44 11.46
CA GLN A 65 1.97 13.44 11.13
C GLN A 65 1.58 12.14 10.42
N MET A 66 0.53 11.48 10.89
CA MET A 66 -0.02 10.28 10.25
C MET A 66 -0.49 10.60 8.84
N GLN A 67 -0.15 9.73 7.90
CA GLN A 67 -0.46 9.86 6.48
C GLN A 67 -1.58 8.92 6.06
N TYR A 68 -2.24 9.31 4.97
CA TYR A 68 -3.40 8.65 4.41
C TYR A 68 -3.23 8.51 2.89
N GLY A 69 -4.05 7.67 2.26
CA GLY A 69 -4.00 7.48 0.81
C GLY A 69 -2.67 6.88 0.34
N GLN A 70 -2.32 7.12 -0.93
CA GLN A 70 -1.07 6.60 -1.49
C GLN A 70 0.14 7.41 -1.04
N GLN A 71 1.18 6.73 -0.62
CA GLN A 71 2.43 7.35 -0.16
C GLN A 71 3.62 6.66 -0.79
N HIS A 72 4.58 7.44 -1.29
CA HIS A 72 5.84 6.93 -1.81
C HIS A 72 6.93 7.05 -0.74
N VAL A 73 7.38 5.91 -0.22
CA VAL A 73 8.32 5.83 0.90
C VAL A 73 9.43 4.87 0.53
N ASN A 74 10.68 5.32 0.62
CA ASN A 74 11.88 4.50 0.35
C ASN A 74 11.82 3.71 -0.97
N GLY A 75 11.35 4.35 -2.05
CA GLY A 75 11.28 3.74 -3.38
C GLY A 75 10.08 2.82 -3.62
N HIS A 76 9.15 2.73 -2.66
CA HIS A 76 7.96 1.90 -2.77
C HIS A 76 6.68 2.71 -2.56
N TRP A 77 5.64 2.37 -3.31
CA TRP A 77 4.29 2.89 -3.08
C TRP A 77 3.55 2.03 -2.05
N TYR A 78 2.90 2.70 -1.10
CA TYR A 78 2.02 2.12 -0.09
C TYR A 78 0.63 2.75 -0.22
N LEU A 79 -0.40 2.10 0.28
CA LEU A 79 -1.75 2.66 0.42
C LEU A 79 -2.19 2.60 1.87
N PHE A 80 -2.61 3.73 2.41
CA PHE A 80 -3.20 3.85 3.74
C PHE A 80 -4.67 4.20 3.62
N ASP A 81 -5.49 3.56 4.44
CA ASP A 81 -6.92 3.81 4.54
C ASP A 81 -7.19 5.29 4.84
N ASN A 82 -8.07 5.93 4.06
CA ASN A 82 -8.30 7.37 4.17
C ASN A 82 -8.93 7.83 5.50
N ASN A 83 -9.55 6.91 6.25
CA ASN A 83 -10.20 7.25 7.51
C ASN A 83 -9.34 6.86 8.72
N THR A 84 -8.76 5.66 8.66
CA THR A 84 -8.08 5.05 9.81
C THR A 84 -6.56 5.13 9.74
N GLY A 85 -5.99 5.45 8.57
CA GLY A 85 -4.56 5.40 8.30
C GLY A 85 -3.99 3.97 8.22
N ALA A 86 -4.82 2.93 8.28
CA ALA A 86 -4.37 1.54 8.23
C ALA A 86 -3.77 1.20 6.86
N MET A 87 -2.57 0.64 6.85
CA MET A 87 -1.92 0.14 5.64
C MET A 87 -2.77 -0.95 4.98
N LYS A 88 -3.01 -0.81 3.68
CA LYS A 88 -3.73 -1.78 2.86
C LYS A 88 -2.74 -2.72 2.18
N THR A 89 -3.14 -3.98 2.05
CA THR A 89 -2.44 -5.02 1.28
C THR A 89 -3.43 -5.66 0.29
N GLY A 90 -2.93 -6.54 -0.59
CA GLY A 90 -3.76 -7.24 -1.56
C GLY A 90 -4.13 -6.39 -2.78
N LEU A 91 -5.12 -6.87 -3.54
CA LEU A 91 -5.68 -6.15 -4.67
C LEU A 91 -6.53 -4.98 -4.17
N GLN A 92 -6.22 -3.77 -4.62
CA GLN A 92 -6.88 -2.54 -4.18
C GLN A 92 -7.32 -1.73 -5.40
N TYR A 93 -8.59 -1.32 -5.43
CA TYR A 93 -9.11 -0.41 -6.43
C TYR A 93 -8.94 1.05 -5.96
N ILE A 94 -8.14 1.82 -6.69
CA ILE A 94 -7.86 3.23 -6.41
C ILE A 94 -8.85 4.07 -7.21
N LYS A 95 -9.95 4.47 -6.58
CA LYS A 95 -11.06 5.20 -7.22
C LYS A 95 -10.60 6.46 -7.97
N GLY A 96 -9.71 7.25 -7.37
CA GLY A 96 -9.19 8.48 -7.97
C GLY A 96 -8.35 8.27 -9.23
N GLN A 97 -7.81 7.07 -9.45
CA GLN A 97 -6.98 6.72 -10.60
C GLN A 97 -7.65 5.68 -11.51
N LYS A 98 -8.88 5.25 -11.18
CA LYS A 98 -9.68 4.25 -11.90
C LYS A 98 -8.89 2.99 -12.26
N LYS A 99 -8.05 2.51 -11.34
CA LYS A 99 -7.20 1.32 -11.55
C LYS A 99 -7.19 0.41 -10.34
N THR A 100 -7.07 -0.88 -10.60
CA THR A 100 -6.71 -1.88 -9.59
C THR A 100 -5.19 -2.04 -9.57
N VAL A 101 -4.61 -2.15 -8.39
CA VAL A 101 -3.18 -2.44 -8.17
C VAL A 101 -3.05 -3.55 -7.13
N TYR A 102 -1.85 -4.12 -6.98
CA TYR A 102 -1.57 -5.11 -5.93
C TYR A 102 -0.50 -4.61 -4.98
N TYR A 103 -0.79 -4.65 -3.68
CA TYR A 103 0.17 -4.41 -2.60
C TYR A 103 0.53 -5.76 -1.95
N ASN A 104 1.82 -6.07 -1.82
CA ASN A 104 2.27 -7.31 -1.18
C ASN A 104 1.98 -7.30 0.35
N ASN A 105 2.37 -8.37 1.05
CA ASN A 105 2.16 -8.47 2.50
C ASN A 105 2.92 -7.42 3.32
N ALA A 106 4.01 -6.87 2.77
CA ALA A 106 4.72 -5.74 3.35
C ALA A 106 4.09 -4.38 3.01
N GLY A 107 2.99 -4.35 2.24
CA GLY A 107 2.27 -3.14 1.82
C GLY A 107 2.87 -2.43 0.61
N GLN A 108 3.83 -3.03 -0.10
CA GLN A 108 4.49 -2.42 -1.24
C GLN A 108 3.75 -2.76 -2.55
N MET A 109 3.47 -1.74 -3.36
CA MET A 109 2.85 -1.92 -4.68
C MET A 109 3.76 -2.75 -5.59
N GLN A 110 3.18 -3.73 -6.28
CA GLN A 110 3.88 -4.64 -7.17
C GLN A 110 3.65 -4.30 -8.63
N TYR A 111 4.60 -4.73 -9.46
CA TYR A 111 4.66 -4.46 -10.90
C TYR A 111 4.94 -5.75 -11.66
N GLY A 112 4.70 -5.73 -12.97
CA GLY A 112 4.96 -6.87 -13.83
C GLY A 112 4.07 -8.08 -13.50
N GLN A 113 4.55 -9.27 -13.84
CA GLN A 113 3.79 -10.49 -13.58
C GLN A 113 3.89 -10.92 -12.12
N GLN A 114 2.74 -11.23 -11.53
CA GLN A 114 2.65 -11.67 -10.13
C GLN A 114 1.71 -12.86 -10.01
N HIS A 115 2.10 -13.85 -9.22
CA HIS A 115 1.26 -15.00 -8.90
C HIS A 115 0.59 -14.78 -7.54
N VAL A 116 -0.72 -14.54 -7.55
CA VAL A 116 -1.50 -14.16 -6.37
C VAL A 116 -2.70 -15.09 -6.25
N ASN A 117 -2.82 -15.78 -5.11
CA ASN A 117 -3.95 -16.68 -4.81
C ASN A 117 -4.25 -17.69 -5.94
N GLY A 118 -3.21 -18.33 -6.49
CA GLY A 118 -3.35 -19.36 -7.54
C GLY A 118 -3.59 -18.80 -8.95
N HIS A 119 -3.54 -17.48 -9.14
CA HIS A 119 -3.75 -16.85 -10.44
C HIS A 119 -2.59 -15.93 -10.80
N TRP A 120 -2.22 -15.93 -12.09
CA TRP A 120 -1.29 -14.96 -12.64
C TRP A 120 -2.00 -13.67 -13.00
N TYR A 121 -1.43 -12.54 -12.57
CA TYR A 121 -1.82 -11.18 -12.93
C TYR A 121 -0.65 -10.51 -13.66
N LEU A 122 -0.95 -9.46 -14.41
CA LEU A 122 0.04 -8.55 -14.98
C LEU A 122 -0.27 -7.13 -14.53
N PHE A 123 0.67 -6.49 -13.86
CA PHE A 123 0.59 -5.10 -13.46
C PHE A 123 1.50 -4.26 -14.36
N ASP A 124 1.00 -3.10 -14.79
CA ASP A 124 1.76 -2.13 -15.58
C ASP A 124 3.04 -1.72 -14.86
N ASN A 125 4.19 -1.74 -15.55
CA ASN A 125 5.49 -1.50 -14.91
C ASN A 125 5.69 -0.05 -14.41
N ASN A 126 4.90 0.91 -14.90
CA ASN A 126 5.04 2.31 -14.53
C ASN A 126 3.98 2.73 -13.51
N THR A 127 2.76 2.24 -13.69
CA THR A 127 1.59 2.70 -12.92
C THR A 127 1.09 1.68 -11.91
N GLY A 128 1.53 0.43 -11.98
CA GLY A 128 1.01 -0.69 -11.18
C GLY A 128 -0.41 -1.13 -11.55
N ALA A 129 -1.03 -0.54 -12.58
CA ALA A 129 -2.39 -0.86 -12.99
C ALA A 129 -2.51 -2.31 -13.49
N THR A 130 -3.49 -3.07 -13.01
CA THR A 130 -3.80 -4.41 -13.53
C THR A 130 -4.13 -4.34 -15.03
N LYS A 131 -3.42 -5.13 -15.84
CA LYS A 131 -3.68 -5.32 -17.27
C LYS A 131 -4.75 -6.40 -17.47
N ILE A 132 -5.64 -6.16 -18.42
CA ILE A 132 -6.67 -7.11 -18.87
C ILE A 132 -6.56 -7.30 -20.38
N GLY A 133 -7.30 -8.28 -20.92
CA GLY A 133 -7.35 -8.58 -22.33
C GLY A 133 -6.10 -9.28 -22.85
N PHE A 134 -5.90 -9.23 -24.16
CA PHE A 134 -4.71 -9.80 -24.80
C PHE A 134 -3.46 -9.00 -24.46
N GLN A 135 -2.42 -9.68 -24.00
CA GLN A 135 -1.14 -9.08 -23.63
C GLN A 135 0.02 -9.89 -24.22
N TYR A 136 1.06 -9.21 -24.70
CA TYR A 136 2.30 -9.85 -25.15
C TYR A 136 3.39 -9.71 -24.09
N ILE A 137 3.83 -10.83 -23.53
CA ILE A 137 4.85 -10.88 -22.50
C ILE A 137 6.21 -11.05 -23.18
N ARG A 138 6.89 -9.93 -23.42
CA ARG A 138 8.07 -9.85 -24.29
C ARG A 138 9.21 -10.77 -23.87
N ASN A 139 9.51 -10.86 -22.57
CA ASN A 139 10.57 -11.72 -22.03
C ASN A 139 10.25 -13.23 -22.13
N GLN A 140 8.99 -13.60 -22.32
CA GLN A 140 8.56 -15.00 -22.50
C GLN A 140 8.12 -15.29 -23.94
N LYS A 141 8.21 -14.30 -24.84
CA LYS A 141 7.82 -14.37 -26.25
C LYS A 141 6.43 -14.98 -26.49
N LYS A 142 5.47 -14.73 -25.60
CA LYS A 142 4.11 -15.30 -25.68
C LYS A 142 3.02 -14.25 -25.60
N LYS A 143 1.93 -14.47 -26.34
CA LYS A 143 0.67 -13.74 -26.20
C LYS A 143 -0.22 -14.52 -25.24
N VAL A 144 -0.82 -13.85 -24.27
CA VAL A 144 -1.74 -14.43 -23.29
C VAL A 144 -3.01 -13.59 -23.21
N TYR A 145 -4.01 -14.05 -22.46
CA TYR A 145 -5.20 -13.27 -22.18
C TYR A 145 -5.47 -13.20 -20.67
N TYR A 146 -5.73 -12.00 -20.17
CA TYR A 146 -6.14 -11.72 -18.80
C TYR A 146 -7.64 -11.39 -18.78
N ASN A 147 -8.43 -12.09 -17.97
CA ASN A 147 -9.89 -11.88 -17.91
C ASN A 147 -10.27 -10.53 -17.27
N ALA A 148 -11.57 -10.23 -17.15
CA ALA A 148 -12.05 -8.99 -16.54
C ALA A 148 -11.65 -8.82 -15.06
N LYS A 149 -11.31 -9.91 -14.36
CA LYS A 149 -10.75 -9.89 -13.00
C LYS A 149 -9.23 -9.71 -12.98
N GLY A 150 -8.58 -9.64 -14.15
CA GLY A 150 -7.13 -9.53 -14.29
C GLY A 150 -6.37 -10.85 -14.20
N GLN A 151 -7.06 -12.00 -14.25
CA GLN A 151 -6.45 -13.33 -14.10
C GLN A 151 -6.11 -13.91 -15.48
N MET A 152 -4.89 -14.44 -15.64
CA MET A 152 -4.48 -15.14 -16.86
C MET A 152 -5.35 -16.39 -17.07
N VAL A 153 -5.88 -16.56 -18.29
CA VAL A 153 -6.73 -17.70 -18.65
C VAL A 153 -5.94 -18.82 -19.32
N TYR A 154 -6.50 -20.02 -19.31
CA TYR A 154 -5.91 -21.25 -19.83
C TYR A 154 -6.96 -22.07 -20.58
N GLY A 155 -6.52 -22.99 -21.45
CA GLY A 155 -7.41 -23.88 -22.20
C GLY A 155 -8.28 -23.14 -23.22
N ARG A 156 -9.40 -23.76 -23.60
CA ARG A 156 -10.33 -23.22 -24.59
C ARG A 156 -11.20 -22.12 -23.97
N GLN A 157 -11.19 -20.92 -24.56
CA GLN A 157 -11.89 -19.74 -24.06
C GLN A 157 -12.70 -19.06 -25.17
N LYS A 158 -13.90 -18.56 -24.86
CA LYS A 158 -14.72 -17.77 -25.77
C LYS A 158 -14.56 -16.28 -25.44
N ILE A 159 -13.96 -15.51 -26.34
CA ILE A 159 -13.64 -14.08 -26.16
C ILE A 159 -14.20 -13.31 -27.35
N ASN A 160 -15.06 -12.32 -27.10
CA ASN A 160 -15.74 -11.53 -28.14
C ASN A 160 -16.38 -12.41 -29.24
N ASN A 161 -17.08 -13.46 -28.82
CA ASN A 161 -17.72 -14.46 -29.69
C ASN A 161 -16.78 -15.36 -30.53
N HIS A 162 -15.46 -15.25 -30.37
CA HIS A 162 -14.48 -16.12 -31.01
C HIS A 162 -13.86 -17.11 -30.01
N TRP A 163 -13.57 -18.32 -30.46
CA TRP A 163 -12.88 -19.33 -29.65
C TRP A 163 -11.36 -19.19 -29.80
N TYR A 164 -10.66 -19.19 -28.68
CA TYR A 164 -9.20 -19.18 -28.60
C TYR A 164 -8.74 -20.36 -27.73
N ASN A 165 -7.61 -20.97 -28.09
CA ASN A 165 -6.99 -22.02 -27.29
C ASN A 165 -5.71 -21.47 -26.67
N PHE A 166 -5.65 -21.47 -25.34
CA PHE A 166 -4.46 -21.13 -24.58
C PHE A 166 -3.84 -22.41 -24.02
N ASP A 167 -2.52 -22.48 -24.03
CA ASP A 167 -1.79 -23.58 -23.43
C ASP A 167 -2.14 -23.74 -21.95
N VAL A 168 -2.46 -24.96 -21.53
CA VAL A 168 -2.99 -25.23 -20.17
C VAL A 168 -1.95 -25.07 -19.07
N LYS A 169 -0.65 -25.01 -19.40
CA LYS A 169 0.42 -24.80 -18.42
C LYS A 169 0.94 -23.37 -18.44
N THR A 170 1.14 -22.82 -19.64
CA THR A 170 1.84 -21.54 -19.82
C THR A 170 0.92 -20.37 -20.10
N GLY A 171 -0.35 -20.62 -20.45
CA GLY A 171 -1.31 -19.59 -20.87
C GLY A 171 -1.03 -18.98 -22.25
N ALA A 172 -0.02 -19.48 -22.98
CA ALA A 172 0.32 -18.97 -24.31
C ALA A 172 -0.80 -19.26 -25.32
N LEU A 173 -1.19 -18.27 -26.10
CA LEU A 173 -2.11 -18.43 -27.22
C LEU A 173 -1.50 -19.38 -28.27
N LYS A 174 -2.28 -20.36 -28.70
CA LYS A 174 -1.95 -21.31 -29.78
C LYS A 174 -2.61 -20.89 -31.09
#